data_AF-A0A8J5JPN0-F1
#
_entry.id   AF-A0A8J5JPN0-F1
#
_cell.length_a   1.000
_cell.length_b   1.000
_cell.length_c   1.000
_cell.angle_alpha   90.00
_cell.angle_beta   90.00
_cell.angle_gamma   90.00
#
_symmetry.space_group_name_H-M   'P 1'
#
loop_
_entity.id
_entity.type
_entity.pdbx_description
1 polymer ?
#
loop_
_entity_poly.entity_id
_entity_poly.type
_entity_poly.pdbx_seq_one_letter_code
_entity_poly.pdbx_strand_id
1 'polypeptide(L)'
;MDHFNTHQLSWETVAPRKHPRSLSDLALSQVTNALTIALTTSPLTPIPQELSEVCVAVNTMLPLELRTAVVQEVVETQVIHDHITLVRTLLLHLQVDVQHLSLVTDSTGPWLHLGQDYSTHLLEQLDPTTKFNLNSLHLDGVTMAPGVLAEIIHRSPHLKSIHVAGDETASEVLSYIKKNPRGLHSLHLDNCNVTDLDVVHALVKSYKDANSWLDIGGGDDNLDTSCPPLCHLIIQSPLVTLCGAVVLLHSLRNLRNLQYSYWNSSLCNLFVYLKQQSSSAAPFSLTSLSLWQVTDRALETLSLCPYLQHLMMECTDPSLTSMSTLTHLSHLTSLTLRLVPENLIVAAVQAIGKNLLMLEVEFEECARTSVSWETVEEIQTHCSRLQRLELHHVIITADPSNFLFLPSRPRSIFTELAQMNLSGVVIQPVLLGRLLCDNVALETLVLDVNHDALTDACLATLLKNNKLSFLNYIYLSGGLLSVSTINSLLSLPGLVRLSLHLPRFPFIPAPTFRCLQYRLLKGNYQCILENATKSD
;
A
#
# COMPACT_ATOMS: atom_id res chain seq x y z
N MET A 1 -27.03 -33.03 4.24
CA MET A 1 -28.10 -33.43 3.33
C MET A 1 -28.69 -32.17 2.73
N ASP A 2 -28.07 -31.78 1.62
CA ASP A 2 -28.60 -31.12 0.42
C ASP A 2 -29.96 -30.41 0.50
N HIS A 3 -29.96 -29.09 0.34
CA HIS A 3 -30.25 -28.43 -0.94
C HIS A 3 -30.64 -26.96 -0.68
N PHE A 4 -29.85 -26.02 -1.24
CA PHE A 4 -30.32 -24.85 -1.99
C PHE A 4 -29.08 -24.09 -2.53
N ASN A 5 -28.29 -24.77 -3.37
CA ASN A 5 -27.45 -24.07 -4.35
C ASN A 5 -28.31 -23.77 -5.56
N THR A 6 -28.93 -22.61 -5.60
CA THR A 6 -29.33 -22.01 -6.89
C THR A 6 -28.05 -21.48 -7.53
N HIS A 7 -27.32 -22.36 -8.22
CA HIS A 7 -26.33 -21.93 -9.19
C HIS A 7 -27.06 -21.12 -10.27
N GLN A 8 -26.90 -19.80 -10.28
CA GLN A 8 -27.03 -19.04 -11.51
C GLN A 8 -25.96 -19.61 -12.45
N LEU A 9 -26.39 -20.40 -13.42
CA LEU A 9 -25.53 -20.88 -14.50
C LEU A 9 -24.93 -19.64 -15.19
N SER A 10 -23.60 -19.52 -15.17
CA SER A 10 -22.94 -18.47 -15.94
C SER A 10 -23.31 -18.65 -17.41
N TRP A 11 -23.55 -17.55 -18.12
CA TRP A 11 -23.95 -17.55 -19.54
C TRP A 11 -23.01 -18.40 -20.43
N GLU A 12 -21.75 -18.55 -20.02
CA GLU A 12 -20.72 -19.38 -20.63
C GLU A 12 -21.12 -20.86 -20.75
N THR A 13 -21.97 -21.34 -19.84
CA THR A 13 -22.43 -22.74 -19.80
C THR A 13 -23.63 -23.03 -20.70
N VAL A 14 -24.26 -21.99 -21.28
CA VAL A 14 -25.50 -22.10 -22.06
C VAL A 14 -25.27 -21.87 -23.56
N ALA A 15 -24.07 -21.44 -23.97
CA ALA A 15 -23.77 -21.08 -25.36
C ALA A 15 -23.60 -22.31 -26.29
N PRO A 16 -24.38 -22.43 -27.38
CA PRO A 16 -24.31 -23.59 -28.28
C PRO A 16 -23.23 -23.35 -29.35
N ARG A 17 -21.94 -23.56 -29.06
CA ARG A 17 -20.87 -23.67 -30.08
C ARG A 17 -19.51 -24.14 -29.52
N LYS A 18 -18.67 -24.71 -30.40
CA LYS A 18 -17.40 -25.40 -30.08
C LYS A 18 -16.25 -24.51 -29.59
N HIS A 19 -16.34 -23.17 -29.66
CA HIS A 19 -15.33 -22.24 -29.12
C HIS A 19 -16.00 -20.94 -28.60
N PRO A 20 -16.63 -20.97 -27.42
CA PRO A 20 -17.37 -19.81 -26.89
C PRO A 20 -16.46 -18.65 -26.48
N ARG A 21 -15.24 -18.95 -25.99
CA ARG A 21 -14.28 -17.95 -25.50
C ARG A 21 -13.71 -17.05 -26.61
N SER A 22 -13.24 -17.62 -27.71
CA SER A 22 -12.67 -16.80 -28.79
C SER A 22 -13.70 -15.89 -29.47
N LEU A 23 -14.97 -16.31 -29.52
CA LEU A 23 -16.06 -15.47 -30.03
C LEU A 23 -16.50 -14.42 -29.02
N SER A 24 -16.50 -14.73 -27.72
CA SER A 24 -16.76 -13.72 -26.68
C SER A 24 -15.65 -12.68 -26.63
N ASP A 25 -14.39 -13.09 -26.74
CA ASP A 25 -13.24 -12.19 -26.71
C ASP A 25 -13.26 -11.27 -27.95
N LEU A 26 -13.61 -11.80 -29.11
CA LEU A 26 -13.78 -11.01 -30.33
C LEU A 26 -14.95 -10.02 -30.22
N ALA A 27 -16.10 -10.47 -29.68
CA ALA A 27 -17.27 -9.62 -29.51
C ALA A 27 -17.03 -8.51 -28.46
N LEU A 28 -16.41 -8.85 -27.33
CA LEU A 28 -16.02 -7.89 -26.30
C LEU A 28 -15.02 -6.89 -26.88
N SER A 29 -13.99 -7.35 -27.58
CA SER A 29 -13.04 -6.46 -28.28
C SER A 29 -13.73 -5.51 -29.27
N GLN A 30 -14.75 -5.97 -29.99
CA GLN A 30 -15.53 -5.10 -30.88
C GLN A 30 -16.35 -4.05 -30.11
N VAL A 31 -16.96 -4.42 -28.98
CA VAL A 31 -17.70 -3.47 -28.13
C VAL A 31 -16.74 -2.46 -27.49
N THR A 32 -15.60 -2.92 -26.96
CA THR A 32 -14.52 -2.07 -26.43
C THR A 32 -14.07 -1.07 -27.49
N ASN A 33 -13.78 -1.54 -28.71
CA ASN A 33 -13.40 -0.66 -29.82
C ASN A 33 -14.50 0.35 -30.20
N ALA A 34 -15.76 -0.07 -30.25
CA ALA A 34 -16.87 0.83 -30.57
C ALA A 34 -17.05 1.93 -29.52
N LEU A 35 -16.91 1.59 -28.24
CA LEU A 35 -16.94 2.55 -27.13
C LEU A 35 -15.74 3.50 -27.17
N THR A 36 -14.54 3.00 -27.42
CA THR A 36 -13.34 3.82 -27.57
C THR A 36 -13.47 4.79 -28.73
N ILE A 37 -14.03 4.35 -29.86
CA ILE A 37 -14.33 5.22 -30.99
C ILE A 37 -15.35 6.28 -30.56
N ALA A 38 -16.49 5.91 -29.99
CA ALA A 38 -17.53 6.85 -29.57
C ALA A 38 -17.05 7.89 -28.53
N LEU A 39 -16.10 7.54 -27.67
CA LEU A 39 -15.46 8.46 -26.72
C LEU A 39 -14.53 9.47 -27.41
N THR A 40 -13.88 9.06 -28.51
CA THR A 40 -12.84 9.85 -29.22
C THR A 40 -13.38 10.58 -30.45
N THR A 41 -14.47 10.14 -31.05
CA THR A 41 -15.11 10.74 -32.24
C THR A 41 -15.95 11.96 -31.87
N SER A 42 -15.28 13.05 -31.48
CA SER A 42 -15.71 14.45 -31.68
C SER A 42 -14.81 15.33 -30.81
N PRO A 43 -14.16 16.37 -31.33
CA PRO A 43 -13.38 17.28 -30.49
C PRO A 43 -14.19 18.46 -29.91
N LEU A 44 -15.46 18.65 -30.30
CA LEU A 44 -16.16 19.94 -30.13
C LEU A 44 -17.40 19.92 -29.23
N THR A 45 -17.96 18.74 -28.92
CA THR A 45 -19.17 18.64 -28.07
C THR A 45 -18.92 17.76 -26.85
N PRO A 46 -19.25 18.17 -25.62
CA PRO A 46 -19.00 17.35 -24.44
C PRO A 46 -19.70 15.98 -24.51
N ILE A 47 -20.80 15.85 -25.26
CA ILE A 47 -21.60 14.63 -25.37
C ILE A 47 -21.94 14.37 -26.84
N PRO A 48 -21.29 13.40 -27.51
CA PRO A 48 -21.72 12.93 -28.81
C PRO A 48 -23.02 12.15 -28.67
N GLN A 49 -24.00 12.39 -29.54
CA GLN A 49 -25.23 11.58 -29.58
C GLN A 49 -24.90 10.08 -29.81
N GLU A 50 -23.86 9.82 -30.58
CA GLU A 50 -23.27 8.48 -30.80
C GLU A 50 -22.87 7.79 -29.49
N LEU A 51 -22.29 8.51 -28.52
CA LEU A 51 -21.91 7.96 -27.22
C LEU A 51 -23.15 7.50 -26.45
N SER A 52 -24.20 8.32 -26.42
CA SER A 52 -25.45 7.97 -25.73
C SER A 52 -26.12 6.74 -26.36
N GLU A 53 -26.12 6.64 -27.69
CA GLU A 53 -26.72 5.50 -28.40
C GLU A 53 -25.96 4.21 -28.13
N VAL A 54 -24.62 4.25 -28.14
CA VAL A 54 -23.78 3.09 -27.81
C VAL A 54 -23.93 2.72 -26.34
N CYS A 55 -23.97 3.68 -25.41
CA CYS A 55 -24.19 3.42 -23.99
C CYS A 55 -25.52 2.68 -23.75
N VAL A 56 -26.61 3.11 -24.39
CA VAL A 56 -27.92 2.45 -24.29
C VAL A 56 -27.87 1.03 -24.87
N ALA A 57 -27.20 0.84 -26.01
CA ALA A 57 -27.02 -0.49 -26.59
C ALA A 57 -26.22 -1.41 -25.66
N VAL A 58 -25.13 -0.94 -25.07
CA VAL A 58 -24.31 -1.71 -24.13
C VAL A 58 -25.08 -2.03 -22.85
N ASN A 59 -25.81 -1.06 -22.28
CA ASN A 59 -26.65 -1.22 -21.10
C ASN A 59 -27.71 -2.33 -21.31
N THR A 60 -28.35 -2.35 -22.48
CA THR A 60 -29.42 -3.29 -22.79
C THR A 60 -28.93 -4.68 -23.24
N MET A 61 -27.76 -4.77 -23.86
CA MET A 61 -27.27 -6.00 -24.49
C MET A 61 -26.33 -6.82 -23.60
N LEU A 62 -25.64 -6.20 -22.64
CA LEU A 62 -24.66 -6.89 -21.79
C LEU A 62 -25.13 -7.05 -20.35
N PRO A 63 -24.78 -8.17 -19.68
CA PRO A 63 -24.94 -8.29 -18.24
C PRO A 63 -24.00 -7.33 -17.49
N LEU A 64 -24.39 -6.97 -16.27
CA LEU A 64 -23.76 -5.91 -15.45
C LEU A 64 -22.25 -6.15 -15.22
N GLU A 65 -21.83 -7.40 -15.04
CA GLU A 65 -20.42 -7.76 -14.83
C GLU A 65 -19.58 -7.48 -16.09
N LEU A 66 -20.10 -7.84 -17.27
CA LEU A 66 -19.42 -7.59 -18.55
C LEU A 66 -19.40 -6.11 -18.90
N ARG A 67 -20.48 -5.38 -18.59
CA ARG A 67 -20.53 -3.91 -18.72
C ARG A 67 -19.42 -3.24 -17.93
N THR A 68 -19.25 -3.65 -16.67
CA THR A 68 -18.23 -3.10 -15.78
C THR A 68 -16.82 -3.40 -16.32
N ALA A 69 -16.56 -4.64 -16.74
CA ALA A 69 -15.26 -5.03 -17.28
C ALA A 69 -14.91 -4.27 -18.58
N VAL A 70 -15.85 -4.15 -19.51
CA VAL A 70 -15.65 -3.45 -20.78
C VAL A 70 -15.41 -1.96 -20.56
N VAL A 71 -16.22 -1.30 -19.74
CA VAL A 71 -16.04 0.15 -19.45
C VAL A 71 -14.70 0.39 -18.76
N GLN A 72 -14.30 -0.47 -17.83
CA GLN A 72 -13.01 -0.35 -17.16
C GLN A 72 -11.84 -0.48 -18.16
N GLU A 73 -11.87 -1.47 -19.04
CA GLU A 73 -10.86 -1.64 -20.10
C GLU A 73 -10.79 -0.41 -21.02
N VAL A 74 -11.93 0.15 -21.41
CA VAL A 74 -11.99 1.35 -22.24
C VAL A 74 -11.39 2.56 -21.49
N VAL A 75 -11.75 2.77 -20.23
CA VAL A 75 -11.30 3.92 -19.43
C VAL A 75 -9.81 3.84 -19.11
N GLU A 76 -9.26 2.66 -18.85
CA GLU A 76 -7.83 2.45 -18.62
C GLU A 76 -6.96 2.85 -19.84
N THR A 77 -7.54 2.84 -21.05
CA THR A 77 -6.86 3.35 -22.26
C THR A 77 -6.97 4.86 -22.45
N GLN A 78 -7.79 5.56 -21.66
CA GLN A 78 -7.99 7.01 -21.77
C GLN A 78 -7.09 7.75 -20.78
N VAL A 79 -6.38 8.78 -21.26
CA VAL A 79 -5.67 9.72 -20.40
C VAL A 79 -6.58 10.91 -20.12
N ILE A 80 -7.09 11.02 -18.88
CA ILE A 80 -7.98 12.11 -18.47
C ILE A 80 -7.14 13.35 -18.14
N HIS A 81 -7.07 14.28 -19.08
CA HIS A 81 -6.25 15.49 -19.01
C HIS A 81 -7.05 16.78 -19.30
N ASP A 82 -8.33 16.66 -19.67
CA ASP A 82 -9.21 17.79 -19.99
C ASP A 82 -10.67 17.53 -19.52
N HIS A 83 -11.45 18.60 -19.41
CA HIS A 83 -12.84 18.56 -18.92
C HIS A 83 -13.80 17.78 -19.82
N ILE A 84 -13.57 17.75 -21.13
CA ILE A 84 -14.42 17.03 -22.08
C ILE A 84 -14.23 15.53 -21.89
N THR A 85 -12.97 15.08 -21.83
CA THR A 85 -12.64 13.67 -21.58
C THR A 85 -13.15 13.21 -20.22
N LEU A 86 -13.06 14.06 -19.18
CA LEU A 86 -13.64 13.75 -17.86
C LEU A 86 -15.16 13.58 -17.92
N VAL A 87 -15.89 14.53 -18.52
CA VAL A 87 -17.36 14.47 -18.62
C VAL A 87 -17.79 13.22 -19.40
N ARG A 88 -17.12 12.89 -20.50
CA ARG A 88 -17.43 11.73 -21.33
C ARG A 88 -17.20 10.41 -20.62
N THR A 89 -16.04 10.26 -19.97
CA THR A 89 -15.71 9.05 -19.23
C THR A 89 -16.65 8.87 -18.05
N LEU A 90 -17.02 9.94 -17.35
CA LEU A 90 -18.02 9.90 -16.28
C LEU A 90 -19.41 9.50 -16.80
N LEU A 91 -19.87 10.10 -17.90
CA LEU A 91 -21.16 9.74 -18.51
C LEU A 91 -21.17 8.29 -19.00
N LEU A 92 -20.07 7.79 -19.56
CA LEU A 92 -19.94 6.39 -19.96
C LEU A 92 -20.22 5.46 -18.78
N HIS A 93 -19.56 5.66 -17.63
CA HIS A 93 -19.79 4.84 -16.44
C HIS A 93 -21.26 4.90 -15.99
N LEU A 94 -21.84 6.10 -15.95
CA LEU A 94 -23.18 6.30 -15.40
C LEU A 94 -24.29 5.81 -16.34
N GLN A 95 -24.15 5.99 -17.67
CA GLN A 95 -25.17 5.59 -18.66
C GLN A 95 -25.13 4.08 -18.96
N VAL A 96 -23.94 3.47 -18.94
CA VAL A 96 -23.81 2.02 -19.08
C VAL A 96 -24.27 1.29 -17.81
N ASP A 97 -24.34 2.01 -16.69
CA ASP A 97 -24.76 1.51 -15.37
C ASP A 97 -23.86 0.35 -14.91
N VAL A 98 -22.66 0.70 -14.45
CA VAL A 98 -21.62 -0.24 -14.00
C VAL A 98 -21.57 -0.40 -12.48
N GLN A 99 -20.85 -1.42 -12.00
CA GLN A 99 -20.64 -1.64 -10.56
C GLN A 99 -19.49 -0.81 -9.99
N HIS A 100 -18.48 -0.49 -10.81
CA HIS A 100 -17.26 0.18 -10.38
C HIS A 100 -17.01 1.40 -11.27
N LEU A 101 -16.97 2.58 -10.66
CA LEU A 101 -16.59 3.83 -11.31
C LEU A 101 -15.22 4.24 -10.80
N SER A 102 -14.25 4.35 -11.70
CA SER A 102 -12.89 4.79 -11.39
C SER A 102 -12.46 5.87 -12.39
N LEU A 103 -12.17 7.06 -11.90
CA LEU A 103 -11.60 8.15 -12.68
C LEU A 103 -10.33 8.63 -11.98
N VAL A 104 -9.21 8.50 -12.67
CA VAL A 104 -7.89 8.88 -12.16
C VAL A 104 -7.26 9.82 -13.19
N THR A 105 -6.88 11.01 -12.75
CA THR A 105 -6.12 11.96 -13.57
C THR A 105 -4.62 11.80 -13.35
N ASP A 106 -3.80 12.26 -14.29
CA ASP A 106 -2.34 12.24 -14.13
C ASP A 106 -1.91 12.99 -12.86
N SER A 107 -1.24 12.27 -11.95
CA SER A 107 -0.84 12.71 -10.59
C SER A 107 0.18 13.85 -10.53
N THR A 108 0.57 14.40 -11.68
CA THR A 108 1.60 15.45 -11.80
C THR A 108 1.04 16.85 -12.10
N GLY A 109 -0.27 16.95 -12.39
CA GLY A 109 -0.95 18.21 -12.73
C GLY A 109 -1.88 18.73 -11.63
N PRO A 110 -2.40 19.97 -11.76
CA PRO A 110 -3.48 20.46 -10.91
C PRO A 110 -4.73 19.60 -11.11
N TRP A 111 -5.51 19.43 -10.05
CA TRP A 111 -6.75 18.66 -10.11
C TRP A 111 -7.71 19.20 -11.15
N LEU A 112 -8.38 18.27 -11.83
CA LEU A 112 -9.31 18.61 -12.87
C LEU A 112 -10.68 18.91 -12.27
N HIS A 113 -11.10 20.18 -12.35
CA HIS A 113 -12.35 20.64 -11.77
C HIS A 113 -13.49 20.65 -12.79
N LEU A 114 -14.55 19.88 -12.53
CA LEU A 114 -15.78 19.89 -13.32
C LEU A 114 -16.65 21.09 -12.92
N GLY A 115 -16.49 22.20 -13.64
CA GLY A 115 -17.20 23.46 -13.36
C GLY A 115 -18.70 23.41 -13.64
N GLN A 116 -19.42 24.43 -13.17
CA GLN A 116 -20.89 24.48 -13.17
C GLN A 116 -21.56 24.20 -14.52
N ASP A 117 -21.00 24.71 -15.63
CA ASP A 117 -21.58 24.52 -16.97
C ASP A 117 -21.55 23.05 -17.41
N TYR A 118 -20.46 22.33 -17.12
CA TYR A 118 -20.37 20.90 -17.40
C TYR A 118 -21.21 20.09 -16.42
N SER A 119 -21.32 20.53 -15.16
CA SER A 119 -22.17 19.93 -14.14
C SER A 119 -23.65 19.94 -14.52
N THR A 120 -24.18 21.08 -14.98
CA THR A 120 -25.60 21.19 -15.37
C THR A 120 -25.91 20.28 -16.55
N HIS A 121 -25.05 20.28 -17.57
CA HIS A 121 -25.20 19.40 -18.74
C HIS A 121 -25.13 17.92 -18.36
N LEU A 122 -24.22 17.54 -17.46
CA LEU A 122 -24.13 16.18 -16.96
C LEU A 122 -25.40 15.76 -16.22
N LEU A 123 -25.90 16.61 -15.32
CA LEU A 123 -27.13 16.32 -14.56
C LEU A 123 -28.36 16.20 -15.46
N GLU A 124 -28.48 17.04 -16.50
CA GLU A 124 -29.54 16.94 -17.51
C GLU A 124 -29.54 15.59 -18.24
N GLN A 125 -28.36 15.06 -18.58
CA GLN A 125 -28.24 13.74 -19.21
C GLN A 125 -28.56 12.58 -18.25
N LEU A 126 -28.38 12.79 -16.96
CA LEU A 126 -28.65 11.78 -15.93
C LEU A 126 -30.10 11.80 -15.47
N ASP A 127 -30.86 12.87 -15.71
CA ASP A 127 -32.27 13.01 -15.33
C ASP A 127 -33.15 11.77 -15.60
N PRO A 128 -33.07 11.06 -16.75
CA PRO A 128 -33.86 9.84 -16.97
C PRO A 128 -33.49 8.67 -16.03
N THR A 129 -32.29 8.67 -15.44
CA THR A 129 -31.77 7.56 -14.65
C THR A 129 -32.04 7.76 -13.16
N THR A 130 -32.98 7.01 -12.60
CA THR A 130 -33.40 7.17 -11.20
C THR A 130 -32.50 6.46 -10.18
N LYS A 131 -31.78 5.40 -10.58
CA LYS A 131 -30.88 4.62 -9.73
C LYS A 131 -29.71 4.03 -10.54
N PHE A 132 -28.55 3.91 -9.90
CA PHE A 132 -27.35 3.25 -10.40
C PHE A 132 -27.04 1.98 -9.58
N ASN A 133 -26.46 0.97 -10.24
CA ASN A 133 -25.98 -0.27 -9.63
C ASN A 133 -24.54 -0.16 -9.07
N LEU A 134 -24.10 1.07 -8.80
CA LEU A 134 -22.75 1.37 -8.34
C LEU A 134 -22.48 0.78 -6.94
N ASN A 135 -21.41 -0.02 -6.85
CA ASN A 135 -20.89 -0.61 -5.61
C ASN A 135 -19.62 0.11 -5.11
N SER A 136 -18.80 0.66 -6.01
CA SER A 136 -17.64 1.47 -5.66
C SER A 136 -17.49 2.72 -6.51
N LEU A 137 -17.09 3.81 -5.85
CA LEU A 137 -16.79 5.10 -6.46
C LEU A 137 -15.35 5.49 -6.13
N HIS A 138 -14.51 5.71 -7.13
CA HIS A 138 -13.13 6.13 -6.98
C HIS A 138 -12.84 7.35 -7.89
N LEU A 139 -12.54 8.48 -7.27
CA LEU A 139 -12.23 9.75 -7.93
C LEU A 139 -10.90 10.28 -7.37
N ASP A 140 -9.84 10.17 -8.17
CA ASP A 140 -8.50 10.65 -7.81
C ASP A 140 -8.05 11.77 -8.76
N GLY A 141 -7.64 12.89 -8.16
CA GLY A 141 -7.29 14.13 -8.86
C GLY A 141 -8.44 14.84 -9.57
N VAL A 142 -9.69 14.49 -9.24
CA VAL A 142 -10.92 15.10 -9.80
C VAL A 142 -11.68 15.84 -8.72
N THR A 143 -12.13 17.06 -9.02
CA THR A 143 -13.12 17.79 -8.21
C THR A 143 -14.33 18.17 -9.05
N MET A 144 -15.46 18.45 -8.41
CA MET A 144 -16.71 18.76 -9.10
C MET A 144 -17.43 19.91 -8.42
N ALA A 145 -18.18 20.68 -9.20
CA ALA A 145 -19.04 21.70 -8.64
C ALA A 145 -20.05 21.11 -7.64
N PRO A 146 -20.48 21.90 -6.64
CA PRO A 146 -21.30 21.39 -5.56
C PRO A 146 -22.60 20.73 -6.02
N GLY A 147 -22.92 19.57 -5.45
CA GLY A 147 -24.16 18.82 -5.63
C GLY A 147 -24.10 17.71 -6.67
N VAL A 148 -23.13 17.72 -7.60
CA VAL A 148 -23.01 16.67 -8.63
C VAL A 148 -22.71 15.32 -8.00
N LEU A 149 -21.70 15.28 -7.12
CA LEU A 149 -21.29 14.06 -6.44
C LEU A 149 -22.39 13.57 -5.50
N ALA A 150 -23.02 14.48 -4.76
CA ALA A 150 -24.17 14.17 -3.93
C ALA A 150 -25.32 13.51 -4.71
N GLU A 151 -25.61 13.98 -5.92
CA GLU A 151 -26.66 13.40 -6.77
C GLU A 151 -26.30 11.99 -7.25
N ILE A 152 -25.06 11.78 -7.70
CA ILE A 152 -24.56 10.45 -8.10
C ILE A 152 -24.68 9.48 -6.93
N ILE A 153 -24.17 9.87 -5.76
CA ILE A 153 -24.19 9.03 -4.57
C ILE A 153 -25.63 8.76 -4.09
N HIS A 154 -26.53 9.75 -4.16
CA HIS A 154 -27.93 9.57 -3.78
C HIS A 154 -28.66 8.56 -4.67
N ARG A 155 -28.31 8.51 -5.95
CA ARG A 155 -28.83 7.53 -6.91
C ARG A 155 -28.15 6.16 -6.81
N SER A 156 -27.13 5.99 -5.97
CA SER A 156 -26.38 4.73 -5.78
C SER A 156 -26.67 4.06 -4.42
N PRO A 157 -27.83 3.41 -4.22
CA PRO A 157 -28.22 2.84 -2.92
C PRO A 157 -27.37 1.63 -2.48
N HIS A 158 -26.58 1.03 -3.38
CA HIS A 158 -25.74 -0.14 -3.12
C HIS A 158 -24.27 0.21 -2.91
N LEU A 159 -23.94 1.50 -2.80
CA LEU A 159 -22.55 1.96 -2.68
C LEU A 159 -21.92 1.47 -1.38
N LYS A 160 -20.83 0.71 -1.51
CA LYS A 160 -20.08 0.10 -0.39
C LYS A 160 -18.71 0.71 -0.18
N SER A 161 -18.12 1.29 -1.23
CA SER A 161 -16.78 1.87 -1.18
C SER A 161 -16.76 3.24 -1.83
N ILE A 162 -16.21 4.24 -1.14
CA ILE A 162 -16.03 5.59 -1.67
C ILE A 162 -14.58 6.00 -1.45
N HIS A 163 -13.92 6.41 -2.52
CA HIS A 163 -12.61 7.03 -2.50
C HIS A 163 -12.70 8.34 -3.30
N VAL A 164 -12.48 9.46 -2.61
CA VAL A 164 -12.46 10.79 -3.22
C VAL A 164 -11.27 11.58 -2.71
N ALA A 165 -10.77 12.47 -3.55
CA ALA A 165 -9.79 13.47 -3.17
C ALA A 165 -10.41 14.88 -3.17
N GLY A 166 -10.05 15.70 -2.18
CA GLY A 166 -10.37 17.12 -2.14
C GLY A 166 -11.45 17.58 -1.19
N ASP A 167 -11.44 18.88 -0.89
CA ASP A 167 -12.26 19.49 0.16
C ASP A 167 -13.76 19.44 -0.15
N GLU A 168 -14.14 19.89 -1.35
CA GLU A 168 -15.55 20.00 -1.76
C GLU A 168 -16.20 18.61 -1.87
N THR A 169 -15.50 17.67 -2.51
CA THR A 169 -15.94 16.28 -2.70
C THR A 169 -16.03 15.54 -1.36
N ALA A 170 -15.03 15.67 -0.48
CA ALA A 170 -15.05 15.07 0.84
C ALA A 170 -16.22 15.60 1.70
N SER A 171 -16.48 16.92 1.67
CA SER A 171 -17.59 17.53 2.39
C SER A 171 -18.96 16.98 1.95
N GLU A 172 -19.17 16.79 0.65
CA GLU A 172 -20.40 16.18 0.13
C GLU A 172 -20.57 14.73 0.54
N VAL A 173 -19.49 13.94 0.46
CA VAL A 173 -19.48 12.54 0.89
C VAL A 173 -19.83 12.44 2.38
N LEU A 174 -19.21 13.26 3.24
CA LEU A 174 -19.50 13.29 4.67
C LEU A 174 -20.95 13.73 4.96
N SER A 175 -21.47 14.73 4.25
CA SER A 175 -22.87 15.14 4.35
C SER A 175 -23.85 14.04 3.92
N TYR A 176 -23.51 13.27 2.88
CA TYR A 176 -24.30 12.12 2.45
C TYR A 176 -24.30 11.02 3.51
N ILE A 177 -23.12 10.62 3.99
CA ILE A 177 -22.97 9.56 5.02
C ILE A 177 -23.75 9.92 6.28
N LYS A 178 -23.71 11.19 6.69
CA LYS A 178 -24.49 11.70 7.83
C LYS A 178 -25.99 11.42 7.68
N LYS A 179 -26.53 11.55 6.46
CA LYS A 179 -27.94 11.27 6.17
C LYS A 179 -28.20 9.77 6.02
N ASN A 180 -27.31 9.07 5.30
CA ASN A 180 -27.46 7.67 4.89
C ASN A 180 -26.20 6.83 5.20
N PRO A 181 -25.96 6.41 6.46
CA PRO A 181 -24.77 5.65 6.84
C PRO A 181 -24.82 4.17 6.43
N ARG A 182 -25.92 3.69 5.82
CA ARG A 182 -26.17 2.25 5.69
C ARG A 182 -25.42 1.65 4.49
N GLY A 183 -24.62 0.61 4.74
CA GLY A 183 -23.99 -0.22 3.70
C GLY A 183 -22.58 0.18 3.29
N LEU A 184 -22.02 1.27 3.82
CA LEU A 184 -20.64 1.68 3.53
C LEU A 184 -19.63 0.82 4.31
N HIS A 185 -18.71 0.17 3.60
CA HIS A 185 -17.66 -0.69 4.14
C HIS A 185 -16.27 -0.06 4.03
N SER A 186 -16.07 0.85 3.07
CA SER A 186 -14.79 1.52 2.85
C SER A 186 -14.99 3.00 2.56
N LEU A 187 -14.22 3.87 3.23
CA LEU A 187 -14.18 5.30 3.01
C LEU A 187 -12.72 5.77 2.94
N HIS A 188 -12.36 6.41 1.85
CA HIS A 188 -11.04 6.98 1.61
C HIS A 188 -11.19 8.46 1.22
N LEU A 189 -10.62 9.36 2.03
CA LEU A 189 -10.67 10.81 1.80
C LEU A 189 -9.24 11.33 1.68
N ASP A 190 -8.82 11.65 0.46
CA ASP A 190 -7.46 12.09 0.18
C ASP A 190 -7.32 13.61 0.04
N ASN A 191 -6.17 14.14 0.50
CA ASN A 191 -5.78 15.54 0.32
C ASN A 191 -6.93 16.53 0.63
N CYS A 192 -7.60 16.34 1.75
CA CYS A 192 -8.76 17.15 2.14
C CYS A 192 -8.50 17.89 3.47
N ASN A 193 -9.25 18.96 3.72
CA ASN A 193 -9.20 19.79 4.91
C ASN A 193 -10.40 19.51 5.83
N VAL A 194 -10.77 18.23 5.98
CA VAL A 194 -11.86 17.81 6.89
C VAL A 194 -11.37 17.81 8.34
N THR A 195 -12.22 18.20 9.28
CA THR A 195 -11.90 18.20 10.72
C THR A 195 -12.42 16.95 11.43
N ASP A 196 -11.95 16.71 12.66
CA ASP A 196 -12.50 15.67 13.55
C ASP A 196 -14.02 15.73 13.67
N LEU A 197 -14.53 16.95 13.84
CA LEU A 197 -15.94 17.17 14.07
C LEU A 197 -16.74 16.74 12.84
N ASP A 198 -16.26 17.06 11.64
CA ASP A 198 -16.94 16.72 10.39
C ASP A 198 -17.02 15.20 10.20
N VAL A 199 -15.90 14.51 10.40
CA VAL A 199 -15.79 13.06 10.24
C VAL A 199 -16.62 12.33 11.28
N VAL A 200 -16.48 12.71 12.55
CA VAL A 200 -17.23 12.10 13.65
C VAL A 200 -18.73 12.37 13.51
N HIS A 201 -19.16 13.60 13.23
CA HIS A 201 -20.58 13.89 13.03
C HIS A 201 -21.19 13.13 11.85
N ALA A 202 -20.40 12.85 10.81
CA ALA A 202 -20.86 12.09 9.66
C ALA A 202 -21.02 10.60 9.97
N LEU A 203 -20.00 9.99 10.59
CA LEU A 203 -19.93 8.55 10.83
C LEU A 203 -20.66 8.12 12.12
N VAL A 204 -20.68 9.00 13.11
CA VAL A 204 -21.22 8.77 14.45
C VAL A 204 -22.32 9.81 14.69
N LYS A 205 -23.56 9.42 14.36
CA LYS A 205 -24.75 10.30 14.46
C LYS A 205 -24.98 10.91 15.86
N SER A 206 -24.32 10.41 16.90
CA SER A 206 -24.59 10.70 18.32
C SER A 206 -23.88 11.92 18.91
N TYR A 207 -23.13 12.72 18.13
CA TYR A 207 -22.45 13.90 18.70
C TYR A 207 -23.40 15.00 19.24
N LYS A 208 -24.73 14.83 19.10
CA LYS A 208 -25.72 15.67 19.81
C LYS A 208 -25.75 15.44 21.32
N ASP A 209 -25.18 14.36 21.83
CA ASP A 209 -25.08 14.08 23.26
C ASP A 209 -23.65 14.26 23.79
N ALA A 210 -22.84 15.16 23.21
CA ALA A 210 -21.46 15.40 23.68
C ALA A 210 -21.34 15.94 25.14
N ASN A 211 -22.46 16.24 25.81
CA ASN A 211 -22.47 16.48 27.27
C ASN A 211 -22.46 15.18 28.11
N SER A 212 -22.59 14.00 27.50
CA SER A 212 -22.56 12.69 28.17
C SER A 212 -21.24 11.93 27.98
N TRP A 213 -20.13 12.61 27.66
CA TRP A 213 -18.80 11.99 27.77
C TRP A 213 -18.49 11.51 29.19
N LEU A 214 -19.20 12.03 30.19
CA LEU A 214 -19.14 11.61 31.60
C LEU A 214 -19.96 10.32 31.90
N ASP A 215 -20.77 9.83 30.97
CA ASP A 215 -21.69 8.69 31.14
C ASP A 215 -21.43 7.56 30.11
N ILE A 216 -20.22 7.47 29.53
CA ILE A 216 -19.79 6.32 28.70
C ILE A 216 -19.49 5.07 29.59
N GLY A 217 -19.71 5.18 30.90
CA GLY A 217 -19.68 4.08 31.85
C GLY A 217 -21.06 3.49 32.11
N GLY A 218 -21.59 2.71 31.16
CA GLY A 218 -22.75 1.85 31.41
C GLY A 218 -23.92 2.12 30.48
N GLY A 219 -24.08 1.28 29.46
CA GLY A 219 -25.24 1.31 28.59
C GLY A 219 -25.12 0.20 27.55
N ASP A 220 -25.56 -0.99 27.93
CA ASP A 220 -25.56 -2.21 27.11
C ASP A 220 -26.73 -2.25 26.10
N ASP A 221 -27.30 -1.10 25.72
CA ASP A 221 -28.52 -1.06 24.91
C ASP A 221 -28.34 -0.25 23.61
N ASN A 222 -28.28 -0.98 22.49
CA ASN A 222 -28.65 -0.55 21.12
C ASN A 222 -27.74 0.42 20.31
N LEU A 223 -26.42 0.40 20.49
CA LEU A 223 -25.49 1.09 19.56
C LEU A 223 -25.32 0.39 18.18
N ASP A 224 -25.70 -0.89 18.06
CA ASP A 224 -25.32 -1.74 16.93
C ASP A 224 -26.03 -1.48 15.58
N THR A 225 -27.12 -0.70 15.53
CA THR A 225 -27.90 -0.51 14.28
C THR A 225 -27.75 0.86 13.62
N SER A 226 -27.03 1.79 14.26
CA SER A 226 -26.95 3.19 13.81
C SER A 226 -25.64 3.57 13.10
N CYS A 227 -24.55 2.84 13.37
CA CYS A 227 -23.23 3.08 12.78
C CYS A 227 -23.06 2.31 11.45
N PRO A 228 -22.29 2.83 10.48
CA PRO A 228 -21.98 2.13 9.24
C PRO A 228 -21.20 0.82 9.54
N PRO A 229 -21.35 -0.25 8.72
CA PRO A 229 -20.54 -1.47 8.82
C PRO A 229 -19.10 -1.23 8.26
N LEU A 230 -18.51 -0.10 8.60
CA LEU A 230 -17.26 0.38 8.03
C LEU A 230 -16.10 -0.50 8.49
N CYS A 231 -15.39 -1.09 7.53
CA CYS A 231 -14.22 -1.93 7.74
C CYS A 231 -12.91 -1.18 7.47
N HIS A 232 -12.94 -0.21 6.55
CA HIS A 232 -11.76 0.54 6.12
C HIS A 232 -12.04 2.03 6.16
N LEU A 233 -11.20 2.77 6.90
CA LEU A 233 -11.23 4.22 6.95
C LEU A 233 -9.82 4.76 6.74
N ILE A 234 -9.64 5.49 5.65
CA ILE A 234 -8.40 6.18 5.34
C ILE A 234 -8.74 7.66 5.16
N ILE A 235 -8.07 8.53 5.93
CA ILE A 235 -8.27 9.98 5.82
C ILE A 235 -6.90 10.66 5.81
N GLN A 236 -6.62 11.34 4.70
CA GLN A 236 -5.46 12.19 4.53
C GLN A 236 -5.88 13.66 4.67
N SER A 237 -5.88 14.14 5.91
CA SER A 237 -6.18 15.54 6.25
C SER A 237 -5.22 16.06 7.33
N PRO A 238 -4.68 17.29 7.19
CA PRO A 238 -3.85 17.90 8.23
C PRO A 238 -4.65 18.38 9.45
N LEU A 239 -5.98 18.42 9.37
CA LEU A 239 -6.88 18.97 10.40
C LEU A 239 -7.57 17.89 11.25
N VAL A 240 -7.47 16.62 10.87
CA VAL A 240 -7.95 15.52 11.70
C VAL A 240 -6.96 15.28 12.83
N THR A 241 -7.47 15.28 14.05
CA THR A 241 -6.72 15.05 15.28
C THR A 241 -7.06 13.70 15.89
N LEU A 242 -6.30 13.35 16.92
CA LEU A 242 -6.46 12.10 17.65
C LEU A 242 -7.81 12.01 18.38
N CYS A 243 -8.44 13.14 18.75
CA CYS A 243 -9.75 13.15 19.42
C CYS A 243 -10.87 12.56 18.54
N GLY A 244 -10.86 12.84 17.23
CA GLY A 244 -11.80 12.24 16.29
C GLY A 244 -11.59 10.72 16.14
N ALA A 245 -10.33 10.28 16.09
CA ALA A 245 -9.98 8.87 16.00
C ALA A 245 -10.42 8.06 17.24
N VAL A 246 -10.38 8.64 18.45
CA VAL A 246 -10.88 7.99 19.70
C VAL A 246 -12.36 7.62 19.53
N VAL A 247 -13.18 8.59 19.12
CA VAL A 247 -14.63 8.43 19.00
C VAL A 247 -14.94 7.41 17.92
N LEU A 248 -14.24 7.47 16.79
CA LEU A 248 -14.43 6.53 15.69
C LEU A 248 -14.03 5.11 16.07
N LEU A 249 -12.91 4.91 16.75
CA LEU A 249 -12.48 3.59 17.20
C LEU A 249 -13.44 3.00 18.26
N HIS A 250 -13.96 3.84 19.16
CA HIS A 250 -14.94 3.41 20.15
C HIS A 250 -16.29 3.05 19.52
N SER A 251 -16.74 3.83 18.53
CA SER A 251 -18.07 3.68 17.91
C SER A 251 -18.10 2.71 16.72
N LEU A 252 -17.00 2.52 15.99
CA LEU A 252 -16.92 1.69 14.77
C LEU A 252 -16.21 0.36 15.06
N ARG A 253 -16.88 -0.55 15.76
CA ARG A 253 -16.30 -1.84 16.21
C ARG A 253 -15.84 -2.78 15.08
N ASN A 254 -16.36 -2.62 13.86
CA ASN A 254 -16.01 -3.42 12.68
C ASN A 254 -14.76 -2.92 11.93
N LEU A 255 -14.14 -1.83 12.38
CA LEU A 255 -13.03 -1.18 11.69
C LEU A 255 -11.76 -2.05 11.75
N ARG A 256 -11.37 -2.57 10.57
CA ARG A 256 -10.18 -3.41 10.39
C ARG A 256 -8.94 -2.60 10.02
N ASN A 257 -9.12 -1.55 9.22
CA ASN A 257 -8.02 -0.70 8.81
C ASN A 257 -8.33 0.77 9.13
N LEU A 258 -7.40 1.41 9.83
CA LEU A 258 -7.44 2.83 10.14
C LEU A 258 -6.11 3.46 9.75
N GLN A 259 -6.13 4.34 8.77
CA GLN A 259 -4.95 5.07 8.33
C GLN A 259 -5.22 6.57 8.33
N TYR A 260 -4.43 7.29 9.13
CA TYR A 260 -4.39 8.75 9.16
C TYR A 260 -2.97 9.20 8.86
N SER A 261 -2.80 10.16 7.97
CA SER A 261 -1.50 10.57 7.45
C SER A 261 -0.78 11.64 8.29
N TYR A 262 -1.51 12.39 9.14
CA TYR A 262 -0.96 13.53 9.89
C TYR A 262 -1.35 13.47 11.38
N TRP A 263 -0.68 12.62 12.16
CA TRP A 263 -0.87 12.60 13.61
C TRP A 263 -0.07 13.74 14.26
N ASN A 264 -0.73 14.83 14.63
CA ASN A 264 -0.11 15.89 15.43
C ASN A 264 0.05 15.52 16.92
N SER A 265 -0.35 14.31 17.34
CA SER A 265 -0.27 13.84 18.73
C SER A 265 -0.12 12.32 18.80
N SER A 266 0.53 11.79 19.84
CA SER A 266 0.83 10.36 19.96
C SER A 266 -0.41 9.48 20.17
N LEU A 267 -0.63 8.54 19.25
CA LEU A 267 -1.62 7.44 19.28
C LEU A 267 -1.71 6.69 20.63
N CYS A 268 -0.63 6.71 21.40
CA CYS A 268 -0.54 6.09 22.72
C CYS A 268 -1.51 6.67 23.74
N ASN A 269 -1.66 8.00 23.75
CA ASN A 269 -2.57 8.66 24.69
C ASN A 269 -4.02 8.27 24.42
N LEU A 270 -4.37 7.97 23.16
CA LEU A 270 -5.69 7.50 22.75
C LEU A 270 -6.01 6.12 23.34
N PHE A 271 -5.10 5.16 23.19
CA PHE A 271 -5.39 3.82 23.70
C PHE A 271 -5.32 3.74 25.23
N VAL A 272 -4.45 4.54 25.87
CA VAL A 272 -4.43 4.66 27.34
C VAL A 272 -5.75 5.24 27.84
N TYR A 273 -6.27 6.30 27.20
CA TYR A 273 -7.56 6.88 27.52
C TYR A 273 -8.71 5.87 27.32
N LEU A 274 -8.74 5.16 26.19
CA LEU A 274 -9.76 4.13 25.92
C LEU A 274 -9.73 2.98 26.93
N LYS A 275 -8.54 2.52 27.33
CA LYS A 275 -8.35 1.51 28.39
C LYS A 275 -8.87 2.00 29.74
N GLN A 276 -8.71 3.29 30.05
CA GLN A 276 -9.18 3.90 31.29
C GLN A 276 -10.70 4.10 31.31
N GLN A 277 -11.31 4.46 30.17
CA GLN A 277 -12.75 4.68 30.05
C GLN A 277 -13.56 3.39 29.94
N SER A 278 -12.96 2.32 29.40
CA SER A 278 -13.65 1.05 29.20
C SER A 278 -12.73 -0.11 29.57
N SER A 279 -12.70 -0.46 30.86
CA SER A 279 -11.95 -1.62 31.37
C SER A 279 -12.47 -2.97 30.83
N SER A 280 -13.65 -2.97 30.19
CA SER A 280 -14.27 -4.12 29.52
C SER A 280 -14.35 -3.95 27.99
N ALA A 281 -13.58 -3.04 27.40
CA ALA A 281 -13.60 -2.82 25.95
C ALA A 281 -13.28 -4.13 25.22
N ALA A 282 -14.16 -4.52 24.29
CA ALA A 282 -13.87 -5.61 23.37
C ALA A 282 -12.61 -5.27 22.55
N PRO A 283 -11.77 -6.27 22.20
CA PRO A 283 -10.59 -6.02 21.38
C PRO A 283 -10.95 -5.41 20.03
N PHE A 284 -10.16 -4.43 19.60
CA PHE A 284 -10.26 -3.81 18.27
C PHE A 284 -9.85 -4.80 17.19
N SER A 285 -10.54 -4.74 16.04
CA SER A 285 -10.25 -5.58 14.86
C SER A 285 -9.14 -5.04 13.96
N LEU A 286 -8.34 -4.10 14.47
CA LEU A 286 -7.32 -3.36 13.73
C LEU A 286 -6.17 -4.27 13.28
N THR A 287 -5.85 -4.24 11.98
CA THR A 287 -4.80 -5.08 11.37
C THR A 287 -3.52 -4.33 11.03
N SER A 288 -3.53 -2.99 10.99
CA SER A 288 -2.36 -2.17 10.65
C SER A 288 -2.30 -0.90 11.49
N LEU A 289 -1.13 -0.62 12.07
CA LEU A 289 -0.85 0.61 12.84
C LEU A 289 0.49 1.20 12.42
N SER A 290 0.54 2.51 12.13
CA SER A 290 1.75 3.19 11.69
C SER A 290 2.11 4.44 12.52
N LEU A 291 3.39 4.82 12.52
CA LEU A 291 3.94 5.99 13.22
C LEU A 291 3.63 6.03 14.73
N TRP A 292 3.78 4.88 15.39
CA TRP A 292 3.40 4.73 16.79
C TRP A 292 4.56 5.06 17.76
N GLN A 293 4.45 6.16 18.51
CA GLN A 293 5.49 6.59 19.45
C GLN A 293 5.51 5.75 20.74
N VAL A 294 6.47 4.84 20.87
CA VAL A 294 6.47 3.86 21.95
C VAL A 294 6.86 4.46 23.30
N THR A 295 6.05 4.18 24.32
CA THR A 295 6.34 4.39 25.75
C THR A 295 5.89 3.14 26.53
N ASP A 296 6.36 2.92 27.76
CA ASP A 296 5.95 1.75 28.56
C ASP A 296 4.41 1.64 28.68
N ARG A 297 3.75 2.76 28.95
CA ARG A 297 2.28 2.82 29.05
C ARG A 297 1.59 2.56 27.72
N ALA A 298 2.19 2.98 26.61
CA ALA A 298 1.67 2.71 25.28
C ALA A 298 1.70 1.21 24.95
N LEU A 299 2.82 0.54 25.23
CA LEU A 299 3.02 -0.89 24.93
C LEU A 299 1.96 -1.79 25.53
N GLU A 300 1.50 -1.48 26.74
CA GLU A 300 0.41 -2.24 27.37
C GLU A 300 -0.91 -2.14 26.61
N THR A 301 -1.12 -1.06 25.87
CA THR A 301 -2.39 -0.82 25.18
C THR A 301 -2.53 -1.59 23.87
N LEU A 302 -1.44 -2.14 23.31
CA LEU A 302 -1.50 -3.04 22.16
C LEU A 302 -2.29 -4.33 22.44
N SER A 303 -2.46 -4.69 23.72
CA SER A 303 -3.38 -5.77 24.12
C SER A 303 -4.82 -5.56 23.62
N LEU A 304 -5.21 -4.31 23.32
CA LEU A 304 -6.51 -3.98 22.74
C LEU A 304 -6.57 -4.27 21.23
N CYS A 305 -5.47 -4.55 20.55
CA CYS A 305 -5.40 -4.80 19.11
C CYS A 305 -4.81 -6.19 18.79
N PRO A 306 -5.44 -7.30 19.21
CA PRO A 306 -4.85 -8.63 19.09
C PRO A 306 -4.71 -9.14 17.65
N TYR A 307 -5.42 -8.54 16.69
CA TYR A 307 -5.44 -8.95 15.28
C TYR A 307 -4.42 -8.19 14.41
N LEU A 308 -3.51 -7.43 15.03
CA LEU A 308 -2.53 -6.63 14.33
C LEU A 308 -1.62 -7.50 13.44
N GLN A 309 -1.48 -7.13 12.17
CA GLN A 309 -0.62 -7.79 11.18
C GLN A 309 0.58 -6.92 10.80
N HIS A 310 0.41 -5.60 10.81
CA HIS A 310 1.44 -4.61 10.48
C HIS A 310 1.58 -3.60 11.62
N LEU A 311 2.81 -3.38 12.08
CA LEU A 311 3.13 -2.41 13.11
C LEU A 311 4.37 -1.60 12.72
N MET A 312 4.25 -0.29 12.68
CA MET A 312 5.40 0.61 12.63
C MET A 312 5.47 1.41 13.93
N MET A 313 6.60 1.25 14.61
CA MET A 313 6.90 1.87 15.90
C MET A 313 8.07 2.84 15.78
N GLU A 314 7.95 3.99 16.44
CA GLU A 314 9.04 4.94 16.61
C GLU A 314 9.34 5.10 18.10
N CYS A 315 10.59 4.95 18.54
CA CYS A 315 10.94 5.08 19.95
C CYS A 315 11.89 6.25 20.16
N THR A 316 11.43 7.29 20.84
CA THR A 316 12.27 8.42 21.27
C THR A 316 12.42 8.47 22.79
N ASP A 317 11.72 7.59 23.51
CA ASP A 317 11.72 7.54 24.97
C ASP A 317 12.89 6.67 25.49
N PRO A 318 13.89 7.25 26.19
CA PRO A 318 15.01 6.50 26.73
C PRO A 318 14.64 5.62 27.94
N SER A 319 13.43 5.76 28.50
CA SER A 319 12.99 5.00 29.67
C SER A 319 12.44 3.61 29.34
N LEU A 320 12.14 3.34 28.07
CA LEU A 320 11.61 2.06 27.61
C LEU A 320 12.70 0.98 27.67
N THR A 321 12.47 -0.06 28.48
CA THR A 321 13.46 -1.14 28.69
C THR A 321 12.99 -2.53 28.27
N SER A 322 11.70 -2.70 27.96
CA SER A 322 11.10 -4.00 27.64
C SER A 322 10.05 -3.90 26.53
N MET A 323 9.91 -4.96 25.73
CA MET A 323 8.86 -5.14 24.71
C MET A 323 8.08 -6.45 24.87
N SER A 324 7.97 -6.96 26.11
CA SER A 324 7.31 -8.25 26.38
C SER A 324 5.84 -8.31 25.92
N THR A 325 5.14 -7.17 25.87
CA THR A 325 3.74 -7.11 25.44
C THR A 325 3.53 -7.50 23.98
N LEU A 326 4.56 -7.39 23.13
CA LEU A 326 4.50 -7.82 21.73
C LEU A 326 4.24 -9.33 21.60
N THR A 327 4.60 -10.14 22.60
CA THR A 327 4.36 -11.60 22.60
C THR A 327 2.88 -11.97 22.47
N HIS A 328 1.97 -11.05 22.81
CA HIS A 328 0.53 -11.26 22.71
C HIS A 328 -0.03 -11.01 21.28
N LEU A 329 0.77 -10.44 20.38
CA LEU A 329 0.39 -10.15 18.99
C LEU A 329 0.72 -11.34 18.07
N SER A 330 -0.03 -12.42 18.19
CA SER A 330 0.21 -13.67 17.43
C SER A 330 0.03 -13.53 15.91
N HIS A 331 -0.70 -12.51 15.46
CA HIS A 331 -0.99 -12.25 14.04
C HIS A 331 0.02 -11.31 13.36
N LEU A 332 0.98 -10.76 14.11
CA LEU A 332 1.91 -9.75 13.61
C LEU A 332 2.95 -10.39 12.66
N THR A 333 2.93 -9.97 11.40
CA THR A 333 3.81 -10.50 10.34
C THR A 333 4.79 -9.46 9.79
N SER A 334 4.53 -8.17 10.03
CA SER A 334 5.34 -7.06 9.53
C SER A 334 5.59 -6.06 10.64
N LEU A 335 6.87 -5.78 10.89
CA LEU A 335 7.32 -4.86 11.93
C LEU A 335 8.34 -3.87 11.37
N THR A 336 8.07 -2.58 11.54
CA THR A 336 9.02 -1.49 11.27
C THR A 336 9.41 -0.82 12.59
N LEU A 337 10.71 -0.73 12.86
CA LEU A 337 11.31 -0.13 14.04
C LEU A 337 12.13 1.10 13.67
N ARG A 338 11.61 2.29 13.99
CA ARG A 338 12.26 3.56 13.70
C ARG A 338 12.85 4.18 14.97
N LEU A 339 14.13 4.57 14.92
CA LEU A 339 14.86 5.19 16.04
C LEU A 339 14.90 4.34 17.33
N VAL A 340 14.67 3.03 17.22
CA VAL A 340 14.58 2.13 18.37
C VAL A 340 15.97 1.72 18.85
N PRO A 341 16.29 1.81 20.15
CA PRO A 341 17.59 1.40 20.68
C PRO A 341 17.78 -0.12 20.55
N GLU A 342 19.04 -0.52 20.40
CA GLU A 342 19.43 -1.89 20.06
C GLU A 342 18.86 -2.98 20.99
N ASN A 343 18.88 -2.74 22.30
CA ASN A 343 18.33 -3.66 23.30
C ASN A 343 16.84 -3.97 23.07
N LEU A 344 16.08 -2.99 22.57
CA LEU A 344 14.66 -3.16 22.28
C LEU A 344 14.42 -3.83 20.93
N ILE A 345 15.32 -3.65 19.95
CA ILE A 345 15.29 -4.41 18.70
C ILE A 345 15.41 -5.91 19.02
N VAL A 346 16.39 -6.29 19.84
CA VAL A 346 16.58 -7.68 20.28
C VAL A 346 15.33 -8.18 21.03
N ALA A 347 14.79 -7.39 21.96
CA ALA A 347 13.58 -7.76 22.70
C ALA A 347 12.37 -7.99 21.77
N ALA A 348 12.16 -7.14 20.77
CA ALA A 348 11.07 -7.29 19.79
C ALA A 348 11.24 -8.56 18.96
N VAL A 349 12.45 -8.78 18.43
CA VAL A 349 12.81 -9.95 17.63
C VAL A 349 12.62 -11.25 18.41
N GLN A 350 13.02 -11.28 19.68
CA GLN A 350 12.81 -12.44 20.55
C GLN A 350 11.31 -12.67 20.86
N ALA A 351 10.53 -11.60 20.99
CA ALA A 351 9.10 -11.68 21.30
C ALA A 351 8.26 -12.21 20.12
N ILE A 352 8.51 -11.73 18.90
CA ILE A 352 7.62 -11.99 17.74
C ILE A 352 8.31 -12.56 16.49
N GLY A 353 9.64 -12.74 16.51
CA GLY A 353 10.42 -13.09 15.32
C GLY A 353 9.92 -14.33 14.57
N LYS A 354 9.38 -15.33 15.28
CA LYS A 354 8.86 -16.57 14.67
C LYS A 354 7.68 -16.35 13.71
N ASN A 355 6.96 -15.24 13.87
CA ASN A 355 5.79 -14.88 13.07
C ASN A 355 6.13 -13.86 11.96
N LEU A 356 7.28 -13.19 12.06
CA LEU A 356 7.66 -12.11 11.14
C LEU A 356 8.04 -12.64 9.75
N LEU A 357 7.44 -12.02 8.75
CA LEU A 357 7.76 -12.15 7.33
C LEU A 357 8.54 -10.92 6.83
N MET A 358 8.33 -9.76 7.46
CA MET A 358 8.99 -8.51 7.11
C MET A 358 9.47 -7.78 8.37
N LEU A 359 10.74 -7.36 8.35
CA LEU A 359 11.38 -6.56 9.39
C LEU A 359 12.13 -5.40 8.74
N GLU A 360 11.84 -4.20 9.21
CA GLU A 360 12.52 -2.97 8.81
C GLU A 360 13.05 -2.26 10.06
N VAL A 361 14.32 -1.85 10.00
CA VAL A 361 14.97 -1.04 11.04
C VAL A 361 15.51 0.23 10.41
N GLU A 362 15.06 1.38 10.89
CA GLU A 362 15.37 2.69 10.31
C GLU A 362 15.90 3.66 11.37
N PHE A 363 16.98 4.36 11.04
CA PHE A 363 17.50 5.49 11.82
C PHE A 363 17.69 6.74 10.95
N GLU A 364 17.88 7.89 11.58
CA GLU A 364 18.20 9.13 10.88
C GLU A 364 19.55 9.03 10.15
N GLU A 365 19.58 9.45 8.88
CA GLU A 365 20.77 9.42 8.02
C GLU A 365 21.98 10.14 8.64
N CYS A 366 21.74 11.26 9.33
CA CYS A 366 22.77 12.10 9.93
C CYS A 366 23.33 11.52 11.24
N ALA A 367 22.53 10.73 11.98
CA ALA A 367 22.91 10.24 13.30
C ALA A 367 23.63 8.88 13.23
N ARG A 368 23.23 8.01 12.29
CA ARG A 368 23.69 6.62 12.11
C ARG A 368 23.94 5.87 13.42
N THR A 369 23.02 4.99 13.80
CA THR A 369 23.12 4.28 15.07
C THR A 369 23.95 3.01 14.94
N SER A 370 24.79 2.75 15.93
CA SER A 370 25.55 1.49 16.03
C SER A 370 24.61 0.35 16.42
N VAL A 371 24.70 -0.77 15.71
CA VAL A 371 24.04 -2.04 16.03
C VAL A 371 25.12 -3.12 16.01
N SER A 372 25.18 -3.93 17.06
CA SER A 372 26.14 -5.03 17.14
C SER A 372 25.80 -6.16 16.15
N TRP A 373 26.82 -6.90 15.75
CA TRP A 373 26.66 -8.10 14.93
C TRP A 373 25.89 -9.18 15.67
N GLU A 374 25.99 -9.23 17.00
CA GLU A 374 25.21 -10.09 17.86
C GLU A 374 23.70 -9.85 17.68
N THR A 375 23.27 -8.58 17.54
CA THR A 375 21.86 -8.25 17.24
C THR A 375 21.43 -8.75 15.86
N VAL A 376 22.31 -8.71 14.87
CA VAL A 376 22.03 -9.29 13.54
C VAL A 376 21.91 -10.82 13.63
N GLU A 377 22.75 -11.49 14.43
CA GLU A 377 22.64 -12.93 14.68
C GLU A 377 21.36 -13.29 15.45
N GLU A 378 20.90 -12.43 16.36
CA GLU A 378 19.60 -12.59 17.05
C GLU A 378 18.44 -12.53 16.06
N ILE A 379 18.47 -11.59 15.10
CA ILE A 379 17.48 -11.51 14.00
C ILE A 379 17.50 -12.79 13.16
N GLN A 380 18.68 -13.26 12.74
CA GLN A 380 18.82 -14.51 11.99
C GLN A 380 18.29 -15.72 12.75
N THR A 381 18.46 -15.74 14.07
CA THR A 381 18.10 -16.88 14.92
C THR A 381 16.59 -16.94 15.19
N HIS A 382 15.96 -15.79 15.45
CA HIS A 382 14.57 -15.74 15.87
C HIS A 382 13.59 -15.52 14.71
N CYS A 383 14.03 -14.91 13.60
CA CYS A 383 13.20 -14.62 12.44
C CYS A 383 13.39 -15.64 11.31
N SER A 384 13.12 -16.92 11.58
CA SER A 384 13.39 -18.01 10.63
C SER A 384 12.54 -17.97 9.34
N ARG A 385 11.38 -17.29 9.38
CA ARG A 385 10.44 -17.14 8.25
C ARG A 385 10.56 -15.79 7.55
N LEU A 386 11.59 -15.01 7.87
CA LEU A 386 11.76 -13.67 7.34
C LEU A 386 11.98 -13.73 5.82
N GLN A 387 11.11 -13.05 5.09
CA GLN A 387 11.14 -12.95 3.62
C GLN A 387 11.72 -11.62 3.16
N ARG A 388 11.56 -10.55 3.96
CA ARG A 388 12.09 -9.21 3.69
C ARG A 388 12.80 -8.64 4.91
N LEU A 389 14.05 -8.23 4.72
CA LEU A 389 14.86 -7.54 5.72
C LEU A 389 15.33 -6.20 5.15
N GLU A 390 15.05 -5.13 5.87
CA GLU A 390 15.52 -3.79 5.53
C GLU A 390 16.25 -3.15 6.70
N LEU A 391 17.47 -2.67 6.45
CA LEU A 391 18.29 -1.94 7.42
C LEU A 391 18.71 -0.61 6.79
N HIS A 392 18.26 0.49 7.39
CA HIS A 392 18.49 1.84 6.90
C HIS A 392 19.31 2.65 7.90
N HIS A 393 20.42 3.21 7.43
CA HIS A 393 21.29 4.13 8.19
C HIS A 393 21.87 3.54 9.49
N VAL A 394 22.29 2.27 9.44
CA VAL A 394 22.87 1.53 10.59
C VAL A 394 24.39 1.38 10.45
N ILE A 395 25.12 1.42 11.56
CA ILE A 395 26.54 1.02 11.64
C ILE A 395 26.61 -0.36 12.27
N ILE A 396 26.90 -1.40 11.48
CA ILE A 396 27.02 -2.77 11.97
C ILE A 396 28.45 -3.01 12.43
N THR A 397 28.62 -3.17 13.74
CA THR A 397 29.91 -3.37 14.40
C THR A 397 30.00 -4.76 15.02
N ALA A 398 31.17 -5.38 15.04
CA ALA A 398 31.40 -6.58 15.87
C ALA A 398 32.59 -6.33 16.78
N ASP A 399 32.67 -7.07 17.89
CA ASP A 399 33.82 -7.00 18.80
C ASP A 399 35.10 -7.47 18.09
N PRO A 400 36.15 -6.61 17.98
CA PRO A 400 37.45 -6.95 17.40
C PRO A 400 38.05 -8.27 17.93
N SER A 401 37.81 -8.59 19.20
CA SER A 401 38.33 -9.79 19.86
C SER A 401 37.65 -11.08 19.38
N ASN A 402 36.41 -11.00 18.90
CA ASN A 402 35.65 -12.13 18.39
C ASN A 402 35.99 -12.46 16.92
N PHE A 403 36.52 -11.53 16.13
CA PHE A 403 36.74 -11.74 14.68
C PHE A 403 37.61 -12.94 14.32
N LEU A 404 38.62 -13.25 15.14
CA LEU A 404 39.51 -14.39 14.92
C LEU A 404 38.86 -15.74 15.25
N PHE A 405 37.77 -15.73 16.01
CA PHE A 405 37.05 -16.91 16.50
C PHE A 405 35.63 -17.02 15.93
N LEU A 406 35.19 -16.05 15.13
CA LEU A 406 33.90 -16.13 14.44
C LEU A 406 33.92 -17.33 13.49
N PRO A 407 32.99 -18.29 13.65
CA PRO A 407 32.94 -19.44 12.76
C PRO A 407 32.74 -18.98 11.31
N SER A 408 33.40 -19.66 10.39
CA SER A 408 33.38 -19.35 8.94
C SER A 408 31.98 -19.39 8.33
N ARG A 409 31.02 -20.04 9.00
CA ARG A 409 29.59 -19.96 8.71
C ARG A 409 28.85 -19.33 9.89
N PRO A 410 27.83 -18.50 9.63
CA PRO A 410 26.97 -17.99 10.68
C PRO A 410 26.22 -19.14 11.37
N ARG A 411 25.84 -18.93 12.65
CA ARG A 411 25.15 -19.96 13.46
C ARG A 411 23.71 -20.18 12.99
N SER A 412 23.10 -19.15 12.43
CA SER A 412 21.77 -19.11 11.85
C SER A 412 21.83 -18.37 10.52
N ILE A 413 20.94 -18.73 9.60
CA ILE A 413 20.89 -18.15 8.25
C ILE A 413 19.45 -17.79 7.91
N PHE A 414 19.31 -16.82 7.01
CA PHE A 414 18.01 -16.49 6.47
C PHE A 414 17.62 -17.47 5.36
N THR A 415 16.83 -18.48 5.72
CA THR A 415 16.45 -19.55 4.79
C THR A 415 15.41 -19.11 3.76
N GLU A 416 14.48 -18.25 4.16
CA GLU A 416 13.33 -17.81 3.35
C GLU A 416 13.46 -16.38 2.81
N LEU A 417 14.61 -15.72 3.03
CA LEU A 417 14.78 -14.32 2.67
C LEU A 417 14.86 -14.14 1.15
N ALA A 418 13.82 -13.51 0.61
CA ALA A 418 13.69 -13.16 -0.79
C ALA A 418 14.22 -11.75 -1.07
N GLN A 419 14.11 -10.83 -0.12
CA GLN A 419 14.47 -9.43 -0.31
C GLN A 419 15.38 -8.93 0.82
N MET A 420 16.58 -8.46 0.47
CA MET A 420 17.50 -7.82 1.40
C MET A 420 17.81 -6.41 0.91
N ASN A 421 17.54 -5.41 1.75
CA ASN A 421 17.83 -4.01 1.47
C ASN A 421 18.70 -3.40 2.57
N LEU A 422 19.93 -3.05 2.22
CA LEU A 422 20.85 -2.31 3.08
C LEU A 422 21.02 -0.92 2.47
N SER A 423 20.49 0.11 3.13
CA SER A 423 20.53 1.50 2.67
C SER A 423 21.34 2.37 3.62
N GLY A 424 22.35 3.08 3.11
CA GLY A 424 23.23 3.91 3.94
C GLY A 424 23.92 3.17 5.10
N VAL A 425 24.15 1.85 4.98
CA VAL A 425 24.70 1.01 6.05
C VAL A 425 26.23 1.07 6.06
N VAL A 426 26.83 1.15 7.25
CA VAL A 426 28.29 1.01 7.43
C VAL A 426 28.59 -0.36 8.03
N ILE A 427 29.32 -1.20 7.31
CA ILE A 427 29.61 -2.58 7.70
C ILE A 427 31.02 -2.98 7.24
N GLN A 428 31.68 -3.86 7.98
CA GLN A 428 32.96 -4.42 7.53
C GLN A 428 32.78 -5.50 6.46
N PRO A 429 33.70 -5.65 5.48
CA PRO A 429 33.59 -6.64 4.40
C PRO A 429 33.34 -8.07 4.87
N VAL A 430 33.98 -8.46 5.97
CA VAL A 430 33.86 -9.82 6.53
C VAL A 430 32.44 -10.07 7.05
N LEU A 431 31.85 -9.09 7.73
CA LEU A 431 30.48 -9.19 8.25
C LEU A 431 29.46 -9.19 7.11
N LEU A 432 29.66 -8.35 6.09
CA LEU A 432 28.81 -8.35 4.90
C LEU A 432 28.86 -9.70 4.18
N GLY A 433 30.05 -10.29 4.03
CA GLY A 433 30.21 -11.62 3.46
C GLY A 433 29.47 -12.71 4.25
N ARG A 434 29.43 -12.61 5.59
CA ARG A 434 28.68 -13.54 6.45
C ARG A 434 27.17 -13.35 6.33
N LEU A 435 26.70 -12.11 6.27
CA LEU A 435 25.28 -11.78 6.10
C LEU A 435 24.74 -12.34 4.78
N LEU A 436 25.56 -12.29 3.74
CA LEU A 436 25.22 -12.77 2.40
C LEU A 436 25.47 -14.27 2.21
N CYS A 437 25.90 -15.03 3.23
CA CYS A 437 26.24 -16.45 3.08
C CYS A 437 24.99 -17.35 3.18
N ASP A 438 24.96 -18.42 2.39
CA ASP A 438 23.97 -19.52 2.48
C ASP A 438 22.48 -19.13 2.33
N ASN A 439 22.17 -17.97 1.73
CA ASN A 439 20.82 -17.62 1.28
C ASN A 439 20.41 -18.47 0.07
N VAL A 440 19.18 -18.98 0.09
CA VAL A 440 18.66 -19.92 -0.92
C VAL A 440 17.50 -19.33 -1.72
N ALA A 441 16.77 -18.37 -1.16
CA ALA A 441 15.56 -17.81 -1.74
C ALA A 441 15.73 -16.38 -2.28
N LEU A 442 16.95 -15.81 -2.25
CA LEU A 442 17.16 -14.39 -2.53
C LEU A 442 16.81 -14.02 -3.98
N GLU A 443 15.86 -13.09 -4.12
CA GLU A 443 15.35 -12.56 -5.38
C GLU A 443 15.84 -11.14 -5.66
N THR A 444 15.93 -10.32 -4.61
CA THR A 444 16.25 -8.90 -4.68
C THR A 444 17.34 -8.57 -3.66
N LEU A 445 18.42 -7.94 -4.13
CA LEU A 445 19.54 -7.54 -3.29
C LEU A 445 19.90 -6.07 -3.54
N VAL A 446 19.73 -5.22 -2.54
CA VAL A 446 20.12 -3.81 -2.56
C VAL A 446 21.24 -3.59 -1.56
N LEU A 447 22.41 -3.21 -2.05
CA LEU A 447 23.59 -2.92 -1.23
C LEU A 447 24.03 -1.47 -1.46
N ASP A 448 23.43 -0.56 -0.70
CA ASP A 448 23.97 0.76 -0.44
C ASP A 448 24.72 0.79 0.88
N VAL A 449 26.01 0.44 0.81
CA VAL A 449 26.90 0.34 1.96
C VAL A 449 28.16 1.19 1.77
N ASN A 450 28.99 1.31 2.81
CA ASN A 450 30.30 1.97 2.72
C ASN A 450 31.19 1.32 1.63
N HIS A 451 31.93 2.18 0.92
CA HIS A 451 32.69 1.83 -0.29
C HIS A 451 33.70 0.69 -0.09
N ASP A 452 34.33 0.62 1.08
CA ASP A 452 35.31 -0.39 1.46
C ASP A 452 34.69 -1.75 1.80
N ALA A 453 33.39 -1.82 2.10
CA ALA A 453 32.68 -3.07 2.42
C ALA A 453 32.50 -3.97 1.18
N LEU A 454 32.13 -3.37 0.05
CA LEU A 454 31.84 -4.08 -1.20
C LEU A 454 33.13 -4.43 -1.94
N THR A 455 33.66 -5.61 -1.64
CA THR A 455 34.89 -6.15 -2.25
C THR A 455 34.63 -7.40 -3.08
N ASP A 456 35.58 -7.75 -3.95
CA ASP A 456 35.57 -9.01 -4.70
C ASP A 456 35.42 -10.24 -3.80
N ALA A 457 36.05 -10.24 -2.63
CA ALA A 457 35.96 -11.33 -1.67
C ALA A 457 34.53 -11.49 -1.12
N CYS A 458 33.86 -10.37 -0.83
CA CYS A 458 32.48 -10.38 -0.36
C CYS A 458 31.53 -10.97 -1.42
N LEU A 459 31.64 -10.53 -2.67
CA LEU A 459 30.80 -11.06 -3.75
C LEU A 459 31.16 -12.49 -4.14
N ALA A 460 32.41 -12.90 -4.01
CA ALA A 460 32.79 -14.31 -4.18
C ALA A 460 32.08 -15.21 -3.16
N THR A 461 31.89 -14.73 -1.91
CA THR A 461 31.10 -15.44 -0.89
C THR A 461 29.63 -15.54 -1.31
N LEU A 462 29.03 -14.45 -1.80
CA LEU A 462 27.66 -14.47 -2.35
C LEU A 462 27.54 -15.52 -3.47
N LEU A 463 28.43 -15.48 -4.47
CA LEU A 463 28.36 -16.35 -5.64
C LEU A 463 28.61 -17.83 -5.35
N LYS A 464 29.49 -18.15 -4.39
CA LYS A 464 29.87 -19.54 -4.10
C LYS A 464 28.93 -20.24 -3.11
N ASN A 465 28.41 -19.51 -2.14
CA ASN A 465 27.72 -20.11 -0.99
C ASN A 465 26.21 -20.07 -1.11
N ASN A 466 25.65 -19.41 -2.14
CA ASN A 466 24.21 -19.21 -2.26
C ASN A 466 23.65 -19.96 -3.48
N LYS A 467 22.40 -20.38 -3.38
CA LYS A 467 21.63 -20.86 -4.54
C LYS A 467 20.94 -19.66 -5.19
N LEU A 468 21.66 -18.97 -6.06
CA LEU A 468 21.21 -17.72 -6.70
C LEU A 468 20.28 -17.93 -7.91
N SER A 469 19.51 -19.02 -7.94
CA SER A 469 18.63 -19.35 -9.07
C SER A 469 17.47 -18.36 -9.21
N PHE A 470 17.08 -17.71 -8.12
CA PHE A 470 15.97 -16.76 -8.07
C PHE A 470 16.42 -15.29 -8.07
N LEU A 471 17.73 -15.02 -8.02
CA LEU A 471 18.25 -13.65 -7.90
C LEU A 471 18.04 -12.89 -9.21
N ASN A 472 17.03 -12.02 -9.21
CA ASN A 472 16.56 -11.30 -10.39
C ASN A 472 17.05 -9.84 -10.42
N TYR A 473 17.22 -9.22 -9.24
CA TYR A 473 17.59 -7.82 -9.11
C TYR A 473 18.77 -7.62 -8.17
N ILE A 474 19.79 -6.89 -8.63
CA ILE A 474 20.92 -6.45 -7.80
C ILE A 474 21.13 -4.94 -8.00
N TYR A 475 21.21 -4.20 -6.89
CA TYR A 475 21.68 -2.82 -6.86
C TYR A 475 22.93 -2.70 -5.99
N LEU A 476 23.96 -2.02 -6.50
CA LEU A 476 25.20 -1.74 -5.79
C LEU A 476 25.49 -0.23 -5.82
N SER A 477 25.63 0.41 -4.66
CA SER A 477 25.82 1.87 -4.59
C SER A 477 27.27 2.31 -4.82
N GLY A 478 28.24 1.44 -4.61
CA GLY A 478 29.67 1.73 -4.79
C GLY A 478 30.56 0.71 -4.10
N GLY A 479 31.69 0.35 -4.72
CA GLY A 479 32.60 -0.65 -4.14
C GLY A 479 33.92 -0.82 -4.90
N LEU A 480 34.82 -1.59 -4.29
CA LEU A 480 36.11 -1.99 -4.85
C LEU A 480 35.96 -3.31 -5.61
N LEU A 481 35.18 -3.28 -6.70
CA LEU A 481 34.89 -4.46 -7.51
C LEU A 481 35.74 -4.50 -8.78
N SER A 482 36.35 -5.66 -9.05
CA SER A 482 37.04 -5.91 -10.30
C SER A 482 36.08 -6.29 -11.43
N VAL A 483 36.59 -6.17 -12.65
CA VAL A 483 35.89 -6.57 -13.89
C VAL A 483 35.44 -8.03 -13.85
N SER A 484 36.27 -8.92 -13.30
CA SER A 484 35.93 -10.34 -13.20
C SER A 484 34.72 -10.58 -12.31
N THR A 485 34.57 -9.81 -11.23
CA THR A 485 33.45 -9.95 -10.31
C THR A 485 32.15 -9.46 -10.94
N ILE A 486 32.19 -8.32 -11.63
CA ILE A 486 31.04 -7.80 -12.37
C ILE A 486 30.61 -8.80 -13.46
N ASN A 487 31.55 -9.36 -14.21
CA ASN A 487 31.27 -10.38 -15.22
C ASN A 487 30.67 -11.67 -14.62
N SER A 488 31.05 -12.01 -13.39
CA SER A 488 30.49 -13.16 -12.66
C SER A 488 29.05 -12.89 -12.22
N LEU A 489 28.73 -11.67 -11.73
CA LEU A 489 27.34 -11.28 -11.46
C LEU A 489 26.49 -11.35 -12.72
N LEU A 490 26.97 -10.81 -13.84
CA LEU A 490 26.29 -10.88 -15.14
C LEU A 490 26.16 -12.30 -15.69
N SER A 491 26.81 -13.31 -15.08
CA SER A 491 26.68 -14.71 -15.48
C SER A 491 25.59 -15.46 -14.71
N LEU A 492 24.95 -14.79 -13.75
CA LEU A 492 23.86 -15.37 -13.00
C LEU A 492 22.66 -15.62 -13.93
N PRO A 493 22.13 -16.86 -13.97
CA PRO A 493 21.12 -17.25 -14.94
C PRO A 493 19.76 -16.55 -14.71
N GLY A 494 19.43 -16.22 -13.46
CA GLY A 494 18.18 -15.54 -13.10
C GLY A 494 18.24 -14.02 -13.16
N LEU A 495 19.42 -13.41 -13.33
CA LEU A 495 19.58 -11.97 -13.18
C LEU A 495 18.91 -11.20 -14.32
N VAL A 496 17.85 -10.46 -14.01
CA VAL A 496 17.10 -9.62 -14.96
C VAL A 496 17.66 -8.21 -14.99
N ARG A 497 18.06 -7.66 -13.82
CA ARG A 497 18.50 -6.27 -13.69
C ARG A 497 19.68 -6.14 -12.71
N LEU A 498 20.75 -5.51 -13.20
CA LEU A 498 21.91 -5.08 -12.43
C LEU A 498 22.02 -3.57 -12.51
N SER A 499 21.92 -2.90 -11.37
CA SER A 499 22.00 -1.44 -11.23
C SER A 499 23.29 -1.08 -10.49
N LEU A 500 24.13 -0.24 -11.10
CA LEU A 500 25.39 0.22 -10.53
C LEU A 500 25.37 1.75 -10.41
N HIS A 501 25.59 2.28 -9.21
CA HIS A 501 25.70 3.72 -9.01
C HIS A 501 27.12 4.21 -9.35
N LEU A 502 27.28 4.64 -10.60
CA LEU A 502 28.56 4.97 -11.24
C LEU A 502 29.46 5.97 -10.48
N PRO A 503 28.96 7.02 -9.80
CA PRO A 503 29.83 7.99 -9.12
C PRO A 503 30.74 7.39 -8.04
N ARG A 504 30.40 6.22 -7.50
CA ARG A 504 31.16 5.55 -6.43
C ARG A 504 31.85 4.26 -6.89
N PHE A 505 31.97 4.03 -8.19
CA PHE A 505 32.80 2.97 -8.76
C PHE A 505 34.03 3.59 -9.45
N PRO A 506 35.26 3.33 -8.97
CA PRO A 506 36.46 3.83 -9.62
C PRO A 506 36.62 3.13 -10.98
N PHE A 507 36.13 3.77 -12.04
CA PHE A 507 36.18 3.37 -13.45
C PHE A 507 35.82 1.91 -13.73
N ILE A 508 34.58 1.64 -14.18
CA ILE A 508 34.29 0.38 -14.88
C ILE A 508 35.15 0.37 -16.15
N PRO A 509 36.15 -0.52 -16.29
CA PRO A 509 37.03 -0.51 -17.46
C PRO A 509 36.25 -0.77 -18.76
N ALA A 510 36.62 -0.10 -19.85
CA ALA A 510 36.01 -0.29 -21.18
C ALA A 510 35.87 -1.77 -21.63
N PRO A 511 36.77 -2.71 -21.26
CA PRO A 511 36.56 -4.14 -21.51
C PRO A 511 35.30 -4.73 -20.86
N THR A 512 34.87 -4.24 -19.69
CA THR A 512 33.63 -4.66 -19.02
C THR A 512 32.41 -4.26 -19.84
N PHE A 513 32.43 -3.06 -20.43
CA PHE A 513 31.39 -2.59 -21.35
C PHE A 513 31.32 -3.44 -22.63
N ARG A 514 32.47 -3.84 -23.18
CA ARG A 514 32.50 -4.77 -24.34
C ARG A 514 31.96 -6.17 -23.99
N CYS A 515 32.23 -6.66 -22.78
CA CYS A 515 31.69 -7.94 -22.31
C CYS A 515 30.18 -7.86 -22.06
N LEU A 516 29.70 -6.77 -21.44
CA LEU A 516 28.29 -6.42 -21.32
C LEU A 516 27.60 -6.38 -22.70
N GLN A 517 28.18 -5.65 -23.66
CA GLN A 517 27.66 -5.56 -25.03
C GLN A 517 27.57 -6.94 -25.69
N TYR A 518 28.60 -7.79 -25.55
CA TYR A 518 28.59 -9.15 -26.09
C TYR A 518 27.55 -10.07 -25.44
N ARG A 519 27.27 -9.90 -24.14
CA ARG A 519 26.22 -10.67 -23.44
C ARG A 519 24.81 -10.15 -23.70
N LEU A 520 24.65 -8.84 -23.81
CA LEU A 520 23.41 -8.19 -24.27
C LEU A 520 23.04 -8.66 -25.68
N LEU A 521 24.03 -8.84 -26.56
CA LEU A 521 23.83 -9.40 -27.91
C LEU A 521 23.42 -10.90 -27.91
N LYS A 522 23.56 -11.62 -26.79
CA LYS A 522 23.27 -13.05 -26.68
C LYS A 522 22.00 -13.39 -25.87
N GLY A 523 21.35 -12.43 -25.21
CA GLY A 523 20.18 -12.69 -24.37
C GLY A 523 19.17 -11.55 -24.33
N ASN A 524 17.95 -11.83 -23.87
CA ASN A 524 16.88 -10.84 -23.67
C ASN A 524 17.11 -9.99 -22.41
N TYR A 525 18.21 -9.23 -22.36
CA TYR A 525 18.52 -8.35 -21.23
C TYR A 525 18.24 -6.90 -21.61
N GLN A 526 17.48 -6.18 -20.79
CA GLN A 526 17.42 -4.71 -20.84
C GLN A 526 18.49 -4.16 -19.91
N CYS A 527 19.59 -3.65 -20.49
CA CYS A 527 20.56 -2.87 -19.74
C CYS A 527 20.19 -1.39 -19.89
N ILE A 528 19.69 -0.80 -18.81
CA ILE A 528 19.43 0.64 -18.72
C ILE A 528 20.62 1.24 -17.95
N LEU A 529 21.39 2.09 -18.65
CA LEU A 529 22.47 2.86 -18.05
C LEU A 529 21.91 4.26 -17.75
N GLU A 530 21.39 4.45 -16.54
CA GLU A 530 20.92 5.75 -16.08
C GLU A 530 22.06 6.44 -15.31
N ASN A 531 22.50 7.58 -15.85
CA ASN A 531 23.36 8.50 -15.11
C ASN A 531 22.50 9.21 -14.06
N ALA A 532 22.54 8.73 -12.81
CA ALA A 532 21.73 9.27 -11.72
C ALA A 532 22.09 10.72 -11.38
N THR A 533 23.28 11.18 -11.77
CA THR A 533 23.66 12.59 -11.73
C THR A 533 23.32 13.23 -13.07
N LYS A 534 22.32 14.11 -13.10
CA LYS A 534 22.06 15.04 -14.23
C LYS A 534 23.20 16.06 -14.48
N SER A 535 24.37 15.83 -13.89
CA SER A 535 25.59 16.61 -14.08
C SER A 535 26.66 15.69 -14.64
N ASP A 536 26.90 15.86 -15.95
CA ASP A 536 27.86 15.21 -16.84
C ASP A 536 27.52 13.80 -17.33
#